data_AF-A0A8K0UE99-F1
#
_entry.id   AF-A0A8K0UE99-F1
#
_cell.length_a   1.000
_cell.length_b   1.000
_cell.length_c   1.000
_cell.angle_alpha   90.00
_cell.angle_beta   90.00
_cell.angle_gamma   90.00
#
_symmetry.space_group_name_H-M   'P 1'
#
loop_
_entity.id
_entity.type
_entity.pdbx_description
1 polymer ?
#
loop_
_entity_poly.entity_id
_entity_poly.type
_entity_poly.pdbx_seq_one_letter_code
_entity_poly.pdbx_strand_id
1 'polypeptide(L)'
;MAAAAKQKGNEAFGAGDFPAAIGHYTSAVLADPSNPIYPLNRAAAYLKLGKYQDAERDCTTVIRLDARNPKAWYRRAQARQGLDLWDDALDDYRQVLVLEPSNALVKQDIERVQFLIKNGKKPTRRSAAEVLAPPQPANPPRRRRVPIAIIDTDDSPKSSSSVDFMAPISTRKLNDNIPAPSPPKATPPASSSPSRPGGGIFRKDGSHKIVGDQQPSNPANSNDQAHLKVDILPGDFSELSMKATQTVPTSLYAFDRNWSALKTPASRWQYLKQIAPESLPSLFKTSLDPSMLGSIITTFHAAARSGVEPSVIKAYMTNLPRVSRWATVVLLLSNAEIQMVKEIWDVLPVDPGDEGLRDSWGLRS
;
A
#
# COMPACT_ATOMS: atom_id res chain seq x y z
N MET A 1 -14.61 -21.00 -10.04
CA MET A 1 -15.29 -20.16 -9.01
C MET A 1 -14.92 -18.67 -9.11
N ALA A 2 -13.64 -18.30 -9.19
CA ALA A 2 -13.21 -16.89 -9.29
C ALA A 2 -13.85 -16.11 -10.47
N ALA A 3 -13.89 -16.69 -11.67
CA ALA A 3 -14.47 -16.04 -12.85
C ALA A 3 -15.97 -15.72 -12.71
N ALA A 4 -16.74 -16.58 -12.05
CA ALA A 4 -18.16 -16.34 -11.78
C ALA A 4 -18.36 -15.21 -10.75
N ALA A 5 -17.52 -15.17 -9.71
CA ALA A 5 -17.52 -14.07 -8.75
C ALA A 5 -17.15 -12.73 -9.41
N LYS A 6 -16.16 -12.72 -10.31
CA LYS A 6 -15.84 -11.53 -11.14
C LYS A 6 -17.05 -11.08 -11.95
N GLN A 7 -17.75 -12.01 -12.61
CA GLN A 7 -18.90 -11.68 -13.44
C GLN A 7 -20.03 -11.03 -12.64
N LYS A 8 -20.38 -11.60 -11.48
CA LYS A 8 -21.34 -11.00 -10.54
C LYS A 8 -20.88 -9.63 -10.04
N GLY A 9 -19.58 -9.48 -9.78
CA GLY A 9 -19.00 -8.18 -9.42
C GLY A 9 -19.13 -7.14 -10.52
N ASN A 10 -18.93 -7.53 -11.78
CA ASN A 10 -19.11 -6.65 -12.94
C ASN A 10 -20.59 -6.25 -13.13
N GLU A 11 -21.52 -7.19 -12.93
CA GLU A 11 -22.97 -6.94 -12.99
C GLU A 11 -23.40 -5.94 -11.90
N ALA A 12 -22.99 -6.17 -10.66
CA ALA A 12 -23.26 -5.25 -9.55
C ALA A 12 -22.62 -3.87 -9.78
N PHE A 13 -21.39 -3.83 -10.32
CA PHE A 13 -20.72 -2.57 -10.66
C PHE A 13 -21.46 -1.81 -11.76
N GLY A 14 -21.95 -2.51 -12.79
CA GLY A 14 -22.77 -1.93 -13.85
C GLY A 14 -24.13 -1.42 -13.36
N ALA A 15 -24.70 -2.07 -12.36
CA ALA A 15 -25.92 -1.63 -11.67
C ALA A 15 -25.71 -0.46 -10.70
N GLY A 16 -24.46 -0.05 -10.46
CA GLY A 16 -24.12 1.01 -9.49
C GLY A 16 -24.09 0.55 -8.03
N ASP A 17 -24.32 -0.74 -7.77
CA ASP A 17 -24.18 -1.34 -6.44
C ASP A 17 -22.70 -1.67 -6.16
N PHE A 18 -21.94 -0.60 -5.87
CA PHE A 18 -20.52 -0.71 -5.58
C PHE A 18 -20.21 -1.55 -4.32
N PRO A 19 -20.99 -1.49 -3.22
CA PRO A 19 -20.80 -2.39 -2.07
C PRO A 19 -20.92 -3.88 -2.43
N ALA A 20 -21.97 -4.28 -3.18
CA ALA A 20 -22.10 -5.66 -3.64
C ALA A 20 -20.98 -6.06 -4.60
N ALA A 21 -20.58 -5.16 -5.51
CA ALA A 21 -19.45 -5.37 -6.40
C ALA A 21 -18.16 -5.66 -5.62
N ILE A 22 -17.87 -4.89 -4.57
CA ILE A 22 -16.72 -5.13 -3.68
C ILE A 22 -16.77 -6.50 -3.04
N GLY A 23 -17.93 -6.93 -2.54
CA GLY A 23 -18.11 -8.26 -1.97
C GLY A 23 -17.77 -9.36 -2.98
N HIS A 24 -18.33 -9.28 -4.17
CA HIS A 24 -18.09 -10.25 -5.25
C HIS A 24 -16.64 -10.26 -5.75
N TYR A 25 -16.00 -9.09 -5.93
CA TYR A 25 -14.58 -9.05 -6.28
C TYR A 25 -13.70 -9.56 -5.14
N THR A 26 -14.06 -9.34 -3.88
CA THR A 26 -13.33 -9.90 -2.74
C THR A 26 -13.38 -11.42 -2.75
N SER A 27 -14.55 -12.03 -3.02
CA SER A 27 -14.65 -13.47 -3.22
C SER A 27 -13.80 -13.96 -4.41
N ALA A 28 -13.69 -13.17 -5.48
CA ALA A 28 -12.82 -13.51 -6.61
C ALA A 28 -11.32 -13.46 -6.24
N VAL A 29 -10.89 -12.43 -5.50
CA VAL A 29 -9.52 -12.31 -4.97
C VAL A 29 -9.17 -13.48 -4.05
N LEU A 30 -10.09 -13.87 -3.16
CA LEU A 30 -9.87 -15.01 -2.25
C LEU A 30 -9.78 -16.35 -3.01
N ALA A 31 -10.54 -16.49 -4.10
CA ALA A 31 -10.53 -17.70 -4.91
C ALA A 31 -9.28 -17.82 -5.80
N ASP A 32 -8.71 -16.70 -6.25
CA ASP A 32 -7.48 -16.65 -7.04
C ASP A 32 -6.73 -15.33 -6.78
N PRO A 33 -5.80 -15.33 -5.79
CA PRO A 33 -5.05 -14.14 -5.39
C PRO A 33 -3.99 -13.69 -6.41
N SER A 34 -3.65 -14.56 -7.37
CA SER A 34 -2.58 -14.30 -8.34
C SER A 34 -3.02 -13.39 -9.49
N ASN A 35 -4.33 -13.28 -9.70
CA ASN A 35 -4.88 -12.56 -10.83
C ASN A 35 -5.07 -11.06 -10.52
N PRO A 36 -4.35 -10.17 -11.22
CA PRO A 36 -4.42 -8.73 -10.98
C PRO A 36 -5.78 -8.10 -11.32
N ILE A 37 -6.61 -8.76 -12.13
CA ILE A 37 -7.87 -8.18 -12.61
C ILE A 37 -8.88 -7.98 -11.47
N TYR A 38 -8.96 -8.91 -10.52
CA TYR A 38 -9.93 -8.84 -9.43
C TYR A 38 -9.68 -7.67 -8.46
N PRO A 39 -8.46 -7.49 -7.89
CA PRO A 39 -8.19 -6.33 -7.06
C PRO A 39 -8.26 -5.03 -7.87
N LEU A 40 -7.89 -5.04 -9.15
CA LEU A 40 -8.03 -3.87 -10.01
C LEU A 40 -9.49 -3.42 -10.16
N ASN A 41 -10.42 -4.35 -10.39
CA ASN A 41 -11.85 -4.06 -10.49
C ASN A 41 -12.45 -3.65 -9.14
N ARG A 42 -12.00 -4.25 -8.04
CA ARG A 42 -12.39 -3.83 -6.69
C ARG A 42 -11.93 -2.40 -6.37
N ALA A 43 -10.72 -2.02 -6.78
CA ALA A 43 -10.24 -0.65 -6.66
C ALA A 43 -11.13 0.37 -7.39
N ALA A 44 -11.66 0.01 -8.57
CA ALA A 44 -12.61 0.88 -9.26
C ALA A 44 -13.91 1.09 -8.46
N ALA A 45 -14.42 0.04 -7.81
CA ALA A 45 -15.60 0.15 -6.95
C ALA A 45 -15.31 1.01 -5.71
N TYR A 46 -14.12 0.88 -5.12
CA TYR A 46 -13.68 1.74 -4.02
C TYR A 46 -13.57 3.22 -4.42
N LEU A 47 -13.03 3.52 -5.60
CA LEU A 47 -12.97 4.90 -6.12
C LEU A 47 -14.37 5.52 -6.25
N LYS A 48 -15.36 4.73 -6.70
CA LYS A 48 -16.75 5.20 -6.81
C LYS A 48 -17.40 5.50 -5.46
N LEU A 49 -16.95 4.86 -4.39
CA LEU A 49 -17.40 5.10 -3.02
C LEU A 49 -16.56 6.15 -2.26
N GLY A 50 -15.54 6.74 -2.89
CA GLY A 50 -14.61 7.64 -2.20
C GLY A 50 -13.70 6.94 -1.17
N LYS A 51 -13.61 5.61 -1.20
CA LYS A 51 -12.74 4.81 -0.32
C LYS A 51 -11.32 4.78 -0.88
N TYR A 52 -10.68 5.94 -0.91
CA TYR A 52 -9.42 6.14 -1.63
C TYR A 52 -8.25 5.32 -1.06
N GLN A 53 -8.15 5.14 0.26
CA GLN A 53 -7.09 4.32 0.87
C GLN A 53 -7.19 2.85 0.45
N ASP A 54 -8.40 2.29 0.38
CA ASP A 54 -8.60 0.91 -0.03
C ASP A 54 -8.33 0.73 -1.54
N ALA A 55 -8.70 1.72 -2.35
CA ALA A 55 -8.36 1.74 -3.78
C ALA A 55 -6.83 1.80 -4.00
N GLU A 56 -6.10 2.61 -3.23
CA GLU A 56 -4.63 2.70 -3.32
C GLU A 56 -3.97 1.36 -2.98
N ARG A 57 -4.43 0.69 -1.92
CA ARG A 57 -3.92 -0.63 -1.50
C ARG A 57 -4.11 -1.67 -2.60
N ASP A 58 -5.32 -1.77 -3.15
CA ASP A 58 -5.62 -2.71 -4.23
C ASP A 58 -4.79 -2.40 -5.48
N CYS A 59 -4.69 -1.14 -5.90
CA CYS A 59 -3.86 -0.79 -7.06
C CYS A 59 -2.37 -1.08 -6.82
N THR A 60 -1.87 -0.89 -5.60
CA THR A 60 -0.49 -1.25 -5.25
C THR A 60 -0.25 -2.76 -5.30
N THR A 61 -1.24 -3.57 -4.90
CA THR A 61 -1.16 -5.03 -5.10
C THR A 61 -1.10 -5.38 -6.58
N VAL A 62 -1.92 -4.74 -7.41
CA VAL A 62 -1.94 -4.96 -8.87
C VAL A 62 -0.60 -4.60 -9.49
N ILE A 63 -0.01 -3.46 -9.13
CA ILE A 63 1.29 -3.00 -9.65
C ILE A 63 2.42 -3.97 -9.26
N ARG A 64 2.35 -4.60 -8.08
CA ARG A 64 3.32 -5.64 -7.69
C ARG A 64 3.20 -6.91 -8.52
N LEU A 65 1.98 -7.27 -8.95
CA LEU A 65 1.72 -8.45 -9.78
C LEU A 65 1.99 -8.16 -11.27
N ASP A 66 1.62 -6.98 -11.74
CA ASP A 66 1.74 -6.52 -13.11
C ASP A 66 2.10 -5.03 -13.14
N ALA A 67 3.41 -4.76 -13.17
CA ALA A 67 3.95 -3.40 -13.18
C ALA A 67 3.66 -2.64 -14.49
N ARG A 68 3.31 -3.34 -15.57
CA ARG A 68 3.03 -2.74 -16.89
C ARG A 68 1.54 -2.47 -17.11
N ASN A 69 0.74 -2.44 -16.05
CA ASN A 69 -0.69 -2.17 -16.12
C ASN A 69 -1.01 -0.67 -16.00
N PRO A 70 -1.26 0.05 -17.11
CA PRO A 70 -1.54 1.50 -17.06
C PRO A 70 -2.80 1.83 -16.25
N LYS A 71 -3.81 0.94 -16.24
CA LYS A 71 -5.06 1.14 -15.49
C LYS A 71 -4.82 1.13 -13.98
N ALA A 72 -3.87 0.32 -13.50
CA ALA A 72 -3.54 0.26 -12.08
C ALA A 72 -2.85 1.54 -11.60
N TRP A 73 -1.86 2.02 -12.37
CA TRP A 73 -1.21 3.30 -12.12
C TRP A 73 -2.21 4.46 -12.16
N TYR A 74 -3.07 4.49 -13.17
CA TYR A 74 -4.08 5.54 -13.31
C TYR A 74 -5.08 5.58 -12.15
N ARG A 75 -5.62 4.42 -11.75
CA ARG A 75 -6.57 4.33 -10.63
C ARG A 75 -5.91 4.66 -9.29
N ARG A 76 -4.62 4.32 -9.10
CA ARG A 76 -3.87 4.72 -7.91
C ARG A 76 -3.64 6.23 -7.87
N ALA A 77 -3.33 6.85 -9.01
CA ALA A 77 -3.21 8.30 -9.12
C ALA A 77 -4.52 9.00 -8.74
N GLN A 78 -5.66 8.49 -9.23
CA GLN A 78 -6.99 9.01 -8.85
C GLN A 78 -7.28 8.84 -7.36
N ALA A 79 -6.90 7.71 -6.76
CA ALA A 79 -7.04 7.48 -5.33
C ALA A 79 -6.20 8.47 -4.52
N ARG A 80 -4.92 8.65 -4.89
CA ARG A 80 -4.00 9.58 -4.24
C ARG A 80 -4.43 11.03 -4.39
N GLN A 81 -4.98 11.40 -5.54
CA GLN A 81 -5.60 12.71 -5.73
C GLN A 81 -6.77 12.92 -4.75
N GLY A 82 -7.62 11.91 -4.54
CA GLY A 82 -8.70 11.94 -3.54
C GLY A 82 -8.23 11.95 -2.09
N LEU A 83 -6.98 11.55 -1.83
CA LEU A 83 -6.31 11.63 -0.53
C LEU A 83 -5.49 12.91 -0.33
N ASP A 84 -5.53 13.83 -1.28
CA ASP A 84 -4.69 15.03 -1.33
C ASP A 84 -3.18 14.75 -1.36
N LEU A 85 -2.78 13.56 -1.81
CA LEU A 85 -1.40 13.16 -2.05
C LEU A 85 -1.00 13.55 -3.49
N TRP A 86 -1.00 14.85 -3.77
CA TRP A 86 -0.88 15.39 -5.13
C TRP A 86 0.46 15.06 -5.81
N ASP A 87 1.57 15.12 -5.06
CA ASP A 87 2.90 14.77 -5.59
C ASP A 87 2.98 13.29 -5.98
N ASP A 88 2.48 12.39 -5.12
CA ASP A 88 2.44 10.94 -5.40
C ASP A 88 1.49 10.61 -6.56
N ALA A 89 0.39 11.34 -6.70
CA ALA A 89 -0.54 11.22 -7.82
C ALA A 89 0.13 11.62 -9.15
N LEU A 90 0.92 12.71 -9.16
CA LEU A 90 1.68 13.13 -10.35
C LEU A 90 2.70 12.07 -10.79
N ASP A 91 3.40 11.46 -9.84
CA ASP A 91 4.35 10.39 -10.15
C ASP A 91 3.65 9.17 -10.78
N ASP A 92 2.49 8.78 -10.26
CA ASP A 92 1.70 7.71 -10.86
C ASP A 92 1.16 8.07 -12.26
N TYR A 93 0.68 9.30 -12.47
CA TYR A 93 0.26 9.75 -13.80
C TYR A 93 1.40 9.79 -14.81
N ARG A 94 2.61 10.17 -14.38
CA ARG A 94 3.81 10.09 -15.24
C ARG A 94 4.12 8.66 -15.65
N GLN A 95 3.97 7.68 -14.75
CA GLN A 95 4.13 6.27 -15.10
C GLN A 95 3.09 5.83 -16.15
N VAL A 96 1.85 6.32 -16.06
CA VAL A 96 0.85 6.06 -17.11
C VAL A 96 1.30 6.64 -18.45
N LEU A 97 1.88 7.85 -18.50
CA LEU A 97 2.39 8.42 -19.75
C LEU A 97 3.64 7.71 -20.29
N VAL A 98 4.44 7.07 -19.45
CA VAL A 98 5.55 6.21 -19.90
C VAL A 98 4.99 4.97 -20.62
N LEU A 99 3.89 4.40 -20.13
CA LEU A 99 3.24 3.24 -20.74
C LEU A 99 2.33 3.61 -21.92
N GLU A 100 1.65 4.75 -21.86
CA GLU A 100 0.69 5.26 -22.84
C GLU A 100 0.92 6.76 -23.13
N PRO A 101 1.93 7.12 -23.96
CA PRO A 101 2.32 8.52 -24.20
C PRO A 101 1.23 9.40 -24.85
N SER A 102 0.30 8.77 -25.57
CA SER A 102 -0.79 9.43 -26.28
C SER A 102 -2.07 9.58 -25.46
N ASN A 103 -2.06 9.22 -24.17
CA ASN A 103 -3.23 9.32 -23.32
C ASN A 103 -3.52 10.80 -22.95
N ALA A 104 -4.42 11.44 -23.71
CA ALA A 104 -4.79 12.84 -23.52
C ALA A 104 -5.50 13.10 -22.17
N LEU A 105 -6.26 12.12 -21.67
CA LEU A 105 -6.96 12.22 -20.38
C LEU A 105 -5.96 12.38 -19.23
N VAL A 106 -4.88 11.58 -19.25
CA VAL A 106 -3.83 11.65 -18.23
C VAL A 106 -3.09 12.99 -18.26
N LYS A 107 -2.87 13.56 -19.45
CA LYS A 107 -2.25 14.90 -19.59
C LYS A 107 -3.13 15.97 -18.94
N GLN A 108 -4.43 15.94 -19.19
CA GLN A 108 -5.39 16.85 -18.53
C GLN A 108 -5.43 16.65 -17.01
N ASP A 109 -5.37 15.39 -16.55
CA ASP A 109 -5.35 15.09 -15.11
C ASP A 109 -4.07 15.62 -14.44
N ILE A 110 -2.91 15.50 -15.10
CA ILE A 110 -1.64 16.09 -14.64
C ILE A 110 -1.75 17.61 -14.55
N GLU A 111 -2.23 18.28 -15.59
CA GLU A 111 -2.42 19.73 -15.60
C GLU A 111 -3.34 20.19 -14.47
N ARG A 112 -4.43 19.47 -14.23
CA ARG A 112 -5.36 19.74 -13.13
C ARG A 112 -4.67 19.60 -11.78
N VAL A 113 -3.92 18.52 -11.54
CA VAL A 113 -3.22 18.32 -10.27
C VAL A 113 -2.11 19.36 -10.07
N GLN A 114 -1.38 19.74 -11.13
CA GLN A 114 -0.38 20.82 -11.06
C GLN A 114 -1.02 22.17 -10.71
N PHE A 115 -2.19 22.47 -11.29
CA PHE A 115 -2.95 23.66 -10.94
C PHE A 115 -3.38 23.64 -9.46
N LEU A 116 -3.83 22.48 -8.95
CA LEU A 116 -4.16 22.31 -7.53
C LEU A 116 -2.95 22.52 -6.62
N ILE A 117 -1.77 22.00 -6.99
CA ILE A 117 -0.51 22.22 -6.25
C ILE A 117 -0.11 23.70 -6.24
N LYS A 118 -0.26 24.39 -7.38
CA LYS A 118 0.12 25.80 -7.53
C LYS A 118 -0.79 26.74 -6.74
N ASN A 119 -2.09 26.44 -6.70
CA ASN A 119 -3.11 27.32 -6.10
C ASN A 119 -3.53 26.90 -4.68
N GLY A 120 -3.26 25.66 -4.28
CA GLY A 120 -3.53 25.14 -2.94
C GLY A 120 -2.34 25.35 -2.02
N LYS A 121 -2.57 25.92 -0.83
CA LYS A 121 -1.69 25.69 0.32
C LYS A 121 -1.55 24.19 0.45
N LYS A 122 -0.32 23.66 0.34
CA LYS A 122 -0.01 22.24 0.52
C LYS A 122 -0.87 21.70 1.66
N PRO A 123 -1.71 20.67 1.44
CA PRO A 123 -2.49 20.12 2.51
C PRO A 123 -1.49 19.61 3.53
N THR A 124 -1.49 20.24 4.70
CA THR A 124 -0.85 19.70 5.90
C THR A 124 -1.36 18.28 6.00
N ARG A 125 -0.46 17.34 5.71
CA ARG A 125 -0.66 15.89 5.78
C ARG A 125 -1.51 15.63 7.02
N ARG A 126 -2.82 15.38 6.86
CA ARG A 126 -3.65 14.98 7.99
C ARG A 126 -3.00 13.73 8.51
N SER A 127 -2.33 13.87 9.65
CA SER A 127 -1.59 12.78 10.24
C SER A 127 -2.58 11.63 10.44
N ALA A 128 -2.12 10.40 10.24
CA ALA A 128 -2.94 9.21 10.49
C ALA A 128 -3.48 9.14 11.94
N ALA A 129 -3.03 10.03 12.85
CA ALA A 129 -3.57 10.20 14.18
C ALA A 129 -4.97 10.84 14.23
N GLU A 130 -5.38 11.63 13.23
CA GLU A 130 -6.71 12.28 13.20
C GLU A 130 -7.83 11.29 12.84
N VAL A 131 -7.51 10.25 12.04
CA VAL A 131 -8.47 9.26 11.55
C VAL A 131 -8.67 8.11 12.56
N LEU A 132 -7.76 7.96 13.53
CA LEU A 132 -7.82 6.95 14.59
C LEU A 132 -8.19 7.55 15.96
N ALA A 133 -8.72 8.77 16.00
CA ALA A 133 -9.37 9.25 17.20
C ALA A 133 -10.74 8.55 17.33
N PRO A 134 -11.07 7.88 18.46
CA PRO A 134 -12.42 7.42 18.70
C PRO A 134 -13.40 8.60 18.59
N PRO A 135 -14.65 8.39 18.13
CA PRO A 135 -15.62 9.48 18.08
C PRO A 135 -15.69 10.14 19.45
N GLN A 136 -15.37 11.43 19.51
CA GLN A 136 -15.50 12.18 20.76
C GLN A 136 -16.94 12.01 21.24
N PRO A 137 -17.18 11.75 22.54
CA PRO A 137 -18.52 11.62 23.05
C PRO A 137 -19.27 12.90 22.71
N ALA A 138 -20.35 12.76 21.94
CA ALA A 138 -21.22 13.87 21.60
C ALA A 138 -21.61 14.58 22.90
N ASN A 139 -21.32 15.87 23.00
CA ASN A 139 -21.77 16.69 24.11
C ASN A 139 -23.28 16.48 24.28
N PRO A 140 -23.77 16.08 25.48
CA PRO A 140 -25.18 15.82 25.66
C PRO A 140 -25.95 17.09 25.32
N PRO A 141 -27.07 16.98 24.57
CA PRO A 141 -27.83 18.15 24.17
C PRO A 141 -28.25 18.92 25.41
N ARG A 142 -27.88 20.19 25.49
CA ARG A 142 -28.34 21.11 26.55
C ARG A 142 -29.86 21.14 26.53
N ARG A 143 -30.49 20.46 27.49
CA ARG A 143 -31.92 20.58 27.73
C ARG A 143 -32.22 22.02 28.14
N ARG A 144 -32.79 22.80 27.21
CA ARG A 144 -33.35 24.11 27.53
C ARG A 144 -34.55 23.88 28.44
N ARG A 145 -34.50 24.37 29.69
CA ARG A 145 -35.68 24.44 30.56
C ARG A 145 -36.56 25.56 30.02
N VAL A 146 -37.76 25.22 29.58
CA VAL A 146 -38.82 26.19 29.32
C VAL A 146 -39.46 26.52 30.67
N PRO A 147 -39.49 27.79 31.10
CA PRO A 147 -40.27 28.19 32.27
C PRO A 147 -41.76 28.06 31.93
N ILE A 148 -42.51 27.29 32.70
CA ILE A 148 -43.97 27.32 32.66
C ILE A 148 -44.38 28.47 33.59
N ALA A 149 -44.96 29.52 33.01
CA ALA A 149 -45.66 30.52 33.80
C ALA A 149 -46.97 29.90 34.27
N ILE A 150 -47.11 29.71 35.58
CA ILE A 150 -48.40 29.42 36.22
C ILE A 150 -49.17 30.73 36.15
N ILE A 151 -50.20 30.77 35.31
CA ILE A 151 -51.20 31.84 35.37
C ILE A 151 -52.15 31.42 36.48
N ASP A 152 -52.01 32.07 37.64
CA ASP A 152 -53.06 32.07 38.66
C ASP A 152 -54.25 32.85 38.10
N THR A 153 -55.35 32.15 37.85
CA THR A 153 -56.68 32.76 37.84
C THR A 153 -57.53 31.98 38.83
N ASP A 154 -57.62 32.56 40.03
CA ASP A 154 -58.62 32.26 41.03
C ASP A 154 -59.93 32.94 40.59
N ASP A 155 -60.95 32.17 40.24
CA ASP A 155 -62.29 32.38 40.81
C ASP A 155 -63.12 31.09 40.72
N SER A 156 -63.82 30.83 41.81
CA SER A 156 -64.53 29.61 42.19
C SER A 156 -65.94 29.49 41.52
N PRO A 157 -66.83 28.57 41.92
CA PRO A 157 -66.75 27.11 42.09
C PRO A 157 -67.93 26.38 41.38
N LYS A 158 -67.93 25.04 41.35
CA LYS A 158 -69.07 24.18 41.80
C LYS A 158 -68.86 22.69 41.50
N SER A 159 -69.02 21.90 42.58
CA SER A 159 -69.54 20.52 42.67
C SER A 159 -68.83 19.41 41.87
N SER A 160 -68.61 18.20 42.34
CA SER A 160 -68.76 17.52 43.62
C SER A 160 -68.38 16.06 43.30
N SER A 161 -67.72 15.39 44.24
CA SER A 161 -67.43 13.94 44.24
C SER A 161 -66.43 13.45 43.20
N SER A 162 -65.62 12.43 43.42
CA SER A 162 -65.08 11.76 44.60
C SER A 162 -64.01 10.85 44.00
N VAL A 163 -62.91 10.70 44.73
CA VAL A 163 -61.87 9.68 44.60
C VAL A 163 -62.34 8.32 44.05
N ASP A 164 -61.54 7.68 43.20
CA ASP A 164 -60.88 6.43 43.63
C ASP A 164 -59.78 5.95 42.68
N PHE A 165 -58.69 5.52 43.32
CA PHE A 165 -57.47 4.94 42.77
C PHE A 165 -57.58 3.41 42.82
N MET A 166 -56.93 2.74 41.88
CA MET A 166 -56.55 1.30 41.84
C MET A 166 -57.58 0.25 41.40
N ALA A 167 -57.27 -0.41 40.28
CA ALA A 167 -57.21 -1.88 40.23
C ALA A 167 -56.21 -2.36 39.17
N PRO A 168 -55.53 -3.52 39.36
CA PRO A 168 -54.37 -3.93 38.57
C PRO A 168 -54.63 -5.19 37.69
N ILE A 169 -53.59 -5.55 36.92
CA ILE A 169 -53.32 -6.88 36.31
C ILE A 169 -54.16 -7.28 35.07
N SER A 170 -53.47 -7.45 33.93
CA SER A 170 -53.65 -8.66 33.12
C SER A 170 -52.45 -8.92 32.20
N THR A 171 -51.63 -9.90 32.59
CA THR A 171 -50.64 -10.56 31.74
C THR A 171 -51.36 -11.36 30.64
N ARG A 172 -51.03 -11.12 29.36
CA ARG A 172 -51.36 -12.06 28.28
C ARG A 172 -50.11 -12.62 27.63
N LYS A 173 -50.11 -13.95 27.58
CA LYS A 173 -49.07 -14.90 27.22
C LYS A 173 -48.73 -14.89 25.73
N LEU A 174 -47.48 -15.25 25.46
CA LEU A 174 -46.96 -15.75 24.19
C LEU A 174 -47.81 -16.91 23.66
N ASN A 175 -48.04 -16.95 22.35
CA ASN A 175 -48.61 -18.10 21.66
C ASN A 175 -47.64 -18.55 20.57
N ASP A 176 -47.05 -19.72 20.78
CA ASP A 176 -46.21 -20.45 19.84
C ASP A 176 -47.07 -21.00 18.69
N ASN A 177 -46.70 -20.70 17.44
CA ASN A 177 -47.11 -21.52 16.32
C ASN A 177 -46.10 -21.39 15.16
N ILE A 178 -45.13 -22.30 15.16
CA ILE A 178 -44.12 -22.49 14.11
C ILE A 178 -44.47 -23.80 13.36
N PRO A 179 -44.68 -23.79 12.03
CA PRO A 179 -44.66 -25.02 11.25
C PRO A 179 -43.22 -25.34 10.78
N ALA A 180 -42.76 -26.56 11.07
CA ALA A 180 -41.46 -27.11 10.68
C ALA A 180 -41.42 -27.58 9.20
N PRO A 181 -40.23 -27.69 8.58
CA PRO A 181 -40.07 -27.98 7.15
C PRO A 181 -40.06 -29.48 6.81
N SER A 182 -40.54 -29.83 5.60
CA SER A 182 -40.61 -31.20 5.07
C SER A 182 -39.30 -31.67 4.39
N PRO A 183 -39.01 -33.00 4.36
CA PRO A 183 -37.73 -33.60 3.93
C PRO A 183 -37.59 -33.88 2.41
N PRO A 184 -36.38 -34.20 1.88
CA PRO A 184 -36.09 -34.25 0.44
C PRO A 184 -36.42 -35.61 -0.19
N LYS A 185 -36.66 -35.64 -1.52
CA LYS A 185 -36.94 -36.85 -2.29
C LYS A 185 -36.00 -36.97 -3.51
N ALA A 186 -35.51 -38.20 -3.74
CA ALA A 186 -34.53 -38.59 -4.77
C ALA A 186 -35.15 -38.90 -6.17
N THR A 187 -34.30 -38.89 -7.20
CA THR A 187 -34.46 -39.19 -8.66
C THR A 187 -34.61 -40.71 -8.96
N PRO A 188 -34.64 -41.30 -10.22
CA PRO A 188 -34.49 -40.85 -11.66
C PRO A 188 -35.48 -41.59 -12.66
N PRO A 189 -35.23 -42.00 -13.95
CA PRO A 189 -34.32 -41.59 -15.09
C PRO A 189 -34.95 -41.50 -16.54
N ALA A 190 -34.11 -41.08 -17.54
CA ALA A 190 -34.06 -41.37 -19.02
C ALA A 190 -35.18 -40.85 -19.96
N SER A 191 -35.05 -40.50 -21.25
CA SER A 191 -34.05 -40.47 -22.36
C SER A 191 -34.70 -39.67 -23.52
N SER A 192 -34.05 -38.90 -24.40
CA SER A 192 -33.41 -39.36 -25.65
C SER A 192 -32.80 -38.18 -26.47
N SER A 193 -31.67 -38.42 -27.13
CA SER A 193 -31.04 -37.57 -28.16
C SER A 193 -31.73 -37.75 -29.54
N PRO A 194 -31.49 -36.94 -30.61
CA PRO A 194 -30.21 -36.99 -31.35
C PRO A 194 -29.74 -35.71 -32.12
N SER A 195 -28.46 -35.75 -32.50
CA SER A 195 -27.82 -35.24 -33.74
C SER A 195 -27.56 -33.72 -34.03
N ARG A 196 -26.25 -33.44 -34.11
CA ARG A 196 -25.47 -32.42 -34.90
C ARG A 196 -25.87 -32.34 -36.40
N PRO A 197 -25.33 -31.43 -37.28
CA PRO A 197 -24.04 -30.69 -37.24
C PRO A 197 -23.99 -29.25 -37.83
N GLY A 198 -22.87 -28.56 -37.60
CA GLY A 198 -22.07 -27.97 -38.69
C GLY A 198 -22.49 -26.63 -39.31
N GLY A 199 -21.77 -25.57 -38.94
CA GLY A 199 -21.65 -24.33 -39.72
C GLY A 199 -20.18 -23.93 -39.83
N GLY A 200 -19.39 -24.71 -40.57
CA GLY A 200 -18.07 -24.31 -41.00
C GLY A 200 -18.17 -23.65 -42.38
N ILE A 201 -17.51 -22.51 -42.56
CA ILE A 201 -17.06 -22.06 -43.88
C ILE A 201 -15.58 -22.46 -43.97
N PHE A 202 -15.39 -23.66 -44.52
CA PHE A 202 -14.17 -24.13 -45.18
C PHE A 202 -13.94 -23.28 -46.48
N ARG A 203 -12.78 -23.21 -47.16
CA ARG A 203 -11.70 -24.19 -47.42
C ARG A 203 -10.56 -23.51 -48.23
N LYS A 204 -9.27 -23.89 -48.02
CA LYS A 204 -8.33 -24.64 -48.93
C LYS A 204 -7.86 -23.88 -50.20
N ASP A 205 -6.63 -23.99 -50.69
CA ASP A 205 -5.51 -24.97 -50.57
C ASP A 205 -4.20 -24.32 -51.09
N GLY A 206 -3.03 -24.90 -50.81
CA GLY A 206 -1.78 -24.60 -51.52
C GLY A 206 -0.50 -24.84 -50.71
N SER A 207 0.01 -26.07 -50.73
CA SER A 207 1.36 -26.56 -50.34
C SER A 207 2.53 -25.66 -50.77
N HIS A 208 3.68 -25.61 -50.08
CA HIS A 208 4.78 -26.60 -50.21
C HIS A 208 5.77 -26.58 -49.01
N LYS A 209 6.24 -27.78 -48.64
CA LYS A 209 7.47 -28.04 -47.87
C LYS A 209 8.69 -28.04 -48.81
N ILE A 210 9.90 -27.79 -48.29
CA ILE A 210 11.09 -28.70 -48.30
C ILE A 210 12.42 -27.92 -48.03
N VAL A 211 13.12 -28.31 -46.93
CA VAL A 211 14.59 -28.53 -46.73
C VAL A 211 15.56 -27.35 -47.00
N GLY A 212 16.63 -27.08 -46.23
CA GLY A 212 17.29 -27.72 -45.10
C GLY A 212 18.64 -27.03 -44.82
N ASP A 213 19.18 -27.30 -43.62
CA ASP A 213 20.50 -27.06 -43.04
C ASP A 213 21.63 -26.41 -43.88
N GLN A 214 22.35 -25.46 -43.26
CA GLN A 214 23.69 -25.67 -42.66
C GLN A 214 24.37 -24.33 -42.29
N GLN A 215 24.82 -24.21 -41.05
CA GLN A 215 25.95 -23.36 -40.61
C GLN A 215 27.27 -24.11 -40.86
N PRO A 216 28.49 -23.59 -40.59
CA PRO A 216 28.97 -22.21 -40.34
C PRO A 216 30.29 -21.87 -41.11
N SER A 217 30.75 -20.61 -41.09
CA SER A 217 32.18 -20.25 -40.92
C SER A 217 32.42 -18.73 -40.99
N ASN A 218 33.22 -18.23 -40.04
CA ASN A 218 34.03 -17.00 -40.09
C ASN A 218 35.46 -17.43 -40.53
N PRO A 219 36.42 -16.56 -40.95
CA PRO A 219 36.70 -15.21 -40.41
C PRO A 219 37.32 -14.14 -41.38
N ALA A 220 37.51 -12.90 -40.87
CA ALA A 220 38.52 -11.86 -41.22
C ALA A 220 38.64 -11.39 -42.71
N ASN A 221 38.84 -10.12 -43.08
CA ASN A 221 39.71 -9.07 -42.56
C ASN A 221 39.50 -7.72 -43.32
N SER A 222 40.04 -6.64 -42.74
CA SER A 222 40.57 -5.39 -43.37
C SER A 222 39.68 -4.35 -44.06
N ASN A 223 39.62 -3.18 -43.40
CA ASN A 223 39.81 -1.78 -43.86
C ASN A 223 39.20 -1.30 -45.19
N ASP A 224 38.40 -0.22 -45.12
CA ASP A 224 38.94 1.11 -45.40
C ASP A 224 38.07 2.27 -44.89
N GLN A 225 38.76 3.36 -44.61
CA GLN A 225 38.36 4.55 -43.85
C GLN A 225 37.48 5.54 -44.64
N ALA A 226 36.64 6.29 -43.92
CA ALA A 226 36.49 7.72 -44.17
C ALA A 226 36.13 8.45 -42.87
N HIS A 227 37.02 9.38 -42.52
CA HIS A 227 37.05 10.24 -41.34
C HIS A 227 36.00 11.36 -41.38
N LEU A 228 35.42 11.67 -40.23
CA LEU A 228 35.12 13.05 -39.82
C LEU A 228 35.56 13.22 -38.36
N LYS A 229 36.66 13.96 -38.17
CA LYS A 229 37.22 14.37 -36.88
C LYS A 229 36.41 15.53 -36.30
N VAL A 230 36.11 15.48 -35.01
CA VAL A 230 35.91 16.67 -34.17
C VAL A 230 36.73 16.46 -32.91
N ASP A 231 37.69 17.37 -32.71
CA ASP A 231 38.70 17.33 -31.66
C ASP A 231 38.10 17.64 -30.27
N ILE A 232 38.38 16.80 -29.27
CA ILE A 232 38.21 17.12 -27.84
C ILE A 232 39.47 16.63 -27.08
N LEU A 233 40.13 17.56 -26.39
CA LEU A 233 41.29 17.35 -25.52
C LEU A 233 40.93 16.50 -24.27
N PRO A 234 41.89 15.77 -23.68
CA PRO A 234 41.62 14.82 -22.60
C PRO A 234 41.58 15.57 -21.27
N GLY A 235 40.37 15.83 -20.77
CA GLY A 235 40.12 16.42 -19.47
C GLY A 235 38.87 15.83 -18.86
N ASP A 236 39.08 14.99 -17.85
CA ASP A 236 38.20 14.82 -16.70
C ASP A 236 36.71 14.47 -16.95
N PHE A 237 36.47 13.21 -17.31
CA PHE A 237 35.13 12.61 -17.37
C PHE A 237 35.03 11.38 -16.46
N SER A 238 35.40 11.51 -15.19
CA SER A 238 35.14 10.47 -14.19
C SER A 238 34.53 10.97 -12.87
N GLU A 239 34.03 12.20 -12.83
CA GLU A 239 33.49 12.77 -11.58
C GLU A 239 32.11 13.44 -11.68
N LEU A 240 31.30 13.10 -12.70
CA LEU A 240 29.97 13.70 -12.90
C LEU A 240 28.79 12.69 -13.01
N SER A 241 28.98 11.40 -12.69
CA SER A 241 27.92 10.38 -12.84
C SER A 241 27.43 9.74 -11.52
N MET A 242 27.75 10.32 -10.35
CA MET A 242 27.18 9.88 -9.06
C MET A 242 26.81 11.06 -8.15
N LYS A 243 26.01 12.00 -8.67
CA LYS A 243 25.20 12.90 -7.83
C LYS A 243 23.74 12.80 -8.24
N ALA A 244 23.17 11.60 -8.05
CA ALA A 244 21.73 11.52 -7.86
C ALA A 244 21.42 12.27 -6.56
N THR A 245 20.60 13.31 -6.66
CA THR A 245 20.14 14.17 -5.55
C THR A 245 19.31 13.36 -4.55
N GLN A 246 19.96 12.55 -3.73
CA GLN A 246 19.36 11.97 -2.53
C GLN A 246 19.22 13.11 -1.52
N THR A 247 17.99 13.54 -1.32
CA THR A 247 17.63 14.51 -0.29
C THR A 247 17.55 13.80 1.05
N VAL A 248 17.94 14.49 2.13
CA VAL A 248 17.86 13.94 3.49
C VAL A 248 16.41 13.49 3.75
N PRO A 249 16.16 12.21 4.04
CA PRO A 249 14.81 11.70 4.20
C PRO A 249 14.16 12.35 5.44
N THR A 250 13.14 13.17 5.20
CA THR A 250 12.30 13.75 6.26
C THR A 250 11.15 12.83 6.68
N SER A 251 11.06 11.65 6.08
CA SER A 251 9.97 10.68 6.26
C SER A 251 10.50 9.27 6.03
N LEU A 252 10.02 8.30 6.81
CA LEU A 252 10.40 6.89 6.67
C LEU A 252 10.17 6.35 5.26
N TYR A 253 9.08 6.77 4.59
CA TYR A 253 8.83 6.34 3.20
C TYR A 253 9.92 6.81 2.23
N ALA A 254 10.46 8.02 2.43
CA ALA A 254 11.56 8.52 1.61
C ALA A 254 12.85 7.74 1.92
N PHE A 255 13.07 7.40 3.20
CA PHE A 255 14.15 6.51 3.60
C PHE A 255 14.03 5.15 2.91
N ASP A 256 12.89 4.47 3.05
CA ASP A 256 12.65 3.13 2.51
C ASP A 256 12.75 3.08 0.98
N ARG A 257 12.18 4.08 0.28
CA ARG A 257 12.29 4.19 -1.18
C ARG A 257 13.74 4.32 -1.64
N ASN A 258 14.51 5.18 -0.99
CA ASN A 258 15.91 5.38 -1.36
C ASN A 258 16.76 4.18 -0.92
N TRP A 259 16.52 3.64 0.28
CA TRP A 259 17.21 2.48 0.83
C TRP A 259 17.03 1.22 -0.01
N SER A 260 15.81 0.96 -0.49
CA SER A 260 15.48 -0.16 -1.38
C SER A 260 16.09 -0.01 -2.78
N ALA A 261 16.28 1.22 -3.26
CA ALA A 261 16.98 1.48 -4.52
C ALA A 261 18.49 1.20 -4.42
N LEU A 262 19.08 1.30 -3.22
CA LEU A 262 20.49 1.07 -2.97
C LEU A 262 20.78 -0.42 -2.75
N LYS A 263 21.59 -1.01 -3.64
CA LYS A 263 21.91 -2.46 -3.61
C LYS A 263 23.21 -2.79 -2.89
N THR A 264 24.17 -1.86 -2.85
CA THR A 264 25.50 -2.12 -2.28
C THR A 264 25.61 -1.56 -0.86
N PRO A 265 26.31 -2.24 0.07
CA PRO A 265 26.54 -1.72 1.42
C PRO A 265 27.25 -0.35 1.42
N ALA A 266 28.20 -0.13 0.51
CA ALA A 266 28.91 1.15 0.40
C ALA A 266 27.97 2.32 0.05
N SER A 267 27.04 2.12 -0.90
CA SER A 267 26.08 3.17 -1.27
C SER A 267 25.04 3.42 -0.17
N ARG A 268 24.60 2.35 0.51
CA ARG A 268 23.74 2.45 1.70
C ARG A 268 24.42 3.22 2.83
N TRP A 269 25.72 3.01 3.05
CA TRP A 269 26.48 3.77 4.04
C TRP A 269 26.57 5.25 3.69
N GLN A 270 26.86 5.58 2.43
CA GLN A 270 26.88 6.97 1.96
C GLN A 270 25.54 7.68 2.15
N TYR A 271 24.43 6.96 1.93
CA TYR A 271 23.10 7.49 2.17
C TYR A 271 22.78 7.64 3.66
N LEU A 272 23.10 6.64 4.48
CA LEU A 272 22.87 6.67 5.93
C LEU A 272 23.61 7.83 6.61
N LYS A 273 24.82 8.15 6.15
CA LYS A 273 25.61 9.30 6.63
C LYS A 273 24.93 10.65 6.43
N GLN A 274 23.94 10.76 5.55
CA GLN A 274 23.19 12.00 5.34
C GLN A 274 22.15 12.24 6.45
N ILE A 275 21.91 11.25 7.33
CA ILE A 275 20.89 11.27 8.38
C ILE A 275 21.59 11.39 9.72
N ALA A 276 21.30 12.46 10.48
CA ALA A 276 21.86 12.61 11.81
C ALA A 276 21.47 11.41 12.72
N PRO A 277 22.41 10.79 13.46
CA PRO A 277 22.12 9.64 14.31
C PRO A 277 20.97 9.87 15.29
N GLU A 278 20.85 11.07 15.84
CA GLU A 278 19.82 11.48 16.79
C GLU A 278 18.42 11.51 16.17
N SER A 279 18.34 11.61 14.84
CA SER A 279 17.08 11.63 14.11
C SER A 279 16.53 10.23 13.81
N LEU A 280 17.35 9.16 13.89
CA LEU A 280 16.92 7.79 13.57
C LEU A 280 15.73 7.31 14.40
N PRO A 281 15.66 7.54 15.73
CA PRO A 281 14.50 7.12 16.52
C PRO A 281 13.21 7.78 16.03
N SER A 282 13.29 9.06 15.68
CA SER A 282 12.16 9.83 15.17
C SER A 282 11.79 9.48 13.72
N LEU A 283 12.76 8.99 12.93
CA LEU A 283 12.57 8.56 11.56
C LEU A 283 11.85 7.20 11.51
N PHE A 284 12.32 6.23 12.29
CA PHE A 284 11.80 4.86 12.26
C PHE A 284 10.55 4.66 13.14
N LYS A 285 10.42 5.37 14.27
CA LYS A 285 9.29 5.26 15.22
C LYS A 285 8.95 3.80 15.54
N THR A 286 7.81 3.29 15.08
CA THR A 286 7.32 1.91 15.30
C THR A 286 7.46 1.00 14.07
N SER A 287 8.12 1.48 13.03
CA SER A 287 8.09 0.91 11.69
C SER A 287 9.44 0.33 11.26
N LEU A 288 10.41 0.23 12.17
CA LEU A 288 11.60 -0.57 11.93
C LEU A 288 11.21 -2.05 11.94
N ASP A 289 11.39 -2.73 10.81
CA ASP A 289 11.19 -4.16 10.69
C ASP A 289 12.54 -4.93 10.75
N PRO A 290 12.51 -6.24 11.05
CA PRO A 290 13.73 -7.04 11.17
C PRO A 290 14.56 -7.10 9.89
N SER A 291 13.92 -7.14 8.71
CA SER A 291 14.62 -7.23 7.43
C SER A 291 15.39 -5.96 7.10
N MET A 292 14.79 -4.80 7.42
CA MET A 292 15.41 -3.49 7.30
C MET A 292 16.55 -3.37 8.31
N LEU A 293 16.37 -3.79 9.56
CA LEU A 293 17.44 -3.80 10.56
C LEU A 293 18.62 -4.68 10.11
N GLY A 294 18.37 -5.88 9.61
CA GLY A 294 19.40 -6.77 9.06
C GLY A 294 20.22 -6.12 7.94
N SER A 295 19.54 -5.41 7.03
CA SER A 295 20.21 -4.67 5.97
C SER A 295 21.05 -3.49 6.47
N ILE A 296 20.62 -2.83 7.55
CA ILE A 296 21.36 -1.76 8.22
C ILE A 296 22.60 -2.34 8.93
N ILE A 297 22.46 -3.47 9.63
CA ILE A 297 23.58 -4.18 10.27
C ILE A 297 24.64 -4.57 9.23
N THR A 298 24.22 -5.15 8.11
CA THR A 298 25.12 -5.51 7.00
C THR A 298 25.86 -4.29 6.47
N THR A 299 25.19 -3.13 6.44
CA THR A 299 25.78 -1.85 6.03
C THR A 299 26.82 -1.36 7.05
N PHE A 300 26.53 -1.43 8.36
CA PHE A 300 27.49 -1.09 9.41
C PHE A 300 28.71 -2.00 9.40
N HIS A 301 28.51 -3.31 9.21
CA HIS A 301 29.59 -4.30 9.15
C HIS A 301 30.53 -4.03 7.98
N ALA A 302 29.98 -3.76 6.79
CA ALA A 302 30.78 -3.39 5.63
C ALA A 302 31.52 -2.06 5.85
N ALA A 303 30.88 -1.06 6.47
CA ALA A 303 31.49 0.23 6.77
C ALA A 303 32.67 0.10 7.75
N ALA A 304 32.50 -0.69 8.81
CA ALA A 304 33.52 -1.00 9.81
C ALA A 304 34.78 -1.63 9.18
N ARG A 305 34.62 -2.49 8.17
CA ARG A 305 35.74 -3.12 7.45
C ARG A 305 36.38 -2.23 6.39
N SER A 306 35.69 -1.18 5.95
CA SER A 306 36.13 -0.29 4.87
C SER A 306 36.98 0.89 5.37
N GLY A 307 37.37 0.91 6.66
CA GLY A 307 38.19 1.97 7.25
C GLY A 307 37.41 3.26 7.56
N VAL A 308 36.09 3.18 7.64
CA VAL A 308 35.26 4.28 8.14
C VAL A 308 35.59 4.52 9.61
N GLU A 309 35.65 5.79 10.01
CA GLU A 309 35.96 6.19 11.37
C GLU A 309 35.00 5.53 12.39
N PRO A 310 35.51 4.77 13.38
CA PRO A 310 34.67 4.00 14.30
C PRO A 310 33.70 4.83 15.14
N SER A 311 34.05 6.05 15.55
CA SER A 311 33.17 6.90 16.37
C SER A 311 31.89 7.30 15.61
N VAL A 312 31.98 7.52 14.30
CA VAL A 312 30.80 7.76 13.45
C VAL A 312 29.86 6.56 13.50
N ILE A 313 30.36 5.34 13.29
CA ILE A 313 29.54 4.12 13.34
C ILE A 313 28.92 3.95 14.73
N LYS A 314 29.71 4.19 15.78
CA LYS A 314 29.25 4.13 17.17
C LYS A 314 28.08 5.08 17.45
N ALA A 315 28.10 6.29 16.88
CA ALA A 315 26.99 7.24 17.03
C ALA A 315 25.65 6.67 16.48
N TYR A 316 25.67 5.94 15.36
CA TYR A 316 24.47 5.27 14.84
C TYR A 316 24.08 4.08 15.72
N MET A 317 25.06 3.25 16.14
CA MET A 317 24.80 2.07 16.98
C MET A 317 24.24 2.39 18.36
N THR A 318 24.53 3.58 18.89
CA THR A 318 24.02 4.05 20.19
C THR A 318 22.64 4.70 20.09
N ASN A 319 22.29 5.30 18.94
CA ASN A 319 20.99 5.95 18.76
C ASN A 319 19.90 5.00 18.22
N LEU A 320 20.24 4.05 17.36
CA LEU A 320 19.26 3.13 16.76
C LEU A 320 18.44 2.32 17.80
N PRO A 321 19.01 1.89 18.95
CA PRO A 321 18.25 1.21 20.01
C PRO A 321 17.12 2.01 20.63
N ARG A 322 17.09 3.34 20.44
CA ARG A 322 16.03 4.22 20.98
C ARG A 322 14.72 4.16 20.18
N VAL A 323 14.70 3.41 19.06
CA VAL A 323 13.50 3.18 18.23
C VAL A 323 12.44 2.38 19.01
N SER A 324 11.15 2.67 18.79
CA SER A 324 10.09 1.92 19.47
C SER A 324 10.07 0.46 19.02
N ARG A 325 9.80 -0.45 19.97
CA ARG A 325 9.80 -1.92 19.75
C ARG A 325 11.18 -2.50 19.40
N TRP A 326 12.26 -1.79 19.72
CA TRP A 326 13.64 -2.26 19.50
C TRP A 326 13.88 -3.70 19.95
N ALA A 327 13.55 -4.04 21.20
CA ALA A 327 13.74 -5.38 21.75
C ALA A 327 13.00 -6.47 20.96
N THR A 328 11.79 -6.16 20.44
CA THR A 328 11.01 -7.09 19.62
C THR A 328 11.64 -7.32 18.25
N VAL A 329 12.25 -6.29 17.67
CA VAL A 329 12.93 -6.38 16.37
C VAL A 329 14.25 -7.13 16.51
N VAL A 330 15.04 -6.81 17.55
CA VAL A 330 16.31 -7.49 17.84
C VAL A 330 16.11 -8.98 18.14
N LEU A 331 15.01 -9.36 18.82
CA LEU A 331 14.66 -10.76 19.06
C LEU A 331 14.50 -11.58 17.78
N LEU A 332 14.19 -10.94 16.65
CA LEU A 332 13.97 -11.58 15.36
C LEU A 332 15.23 -11.60 14.47
N LEU A 333 16.37 -11.11 14.97
CA LEU A 333 17.64 -11.21 14.26
C LEU A 333 18.14 -12.66 14.22
N SER A 334 18.70 -13.04 13.09
CA SER A 334 19.36 -14.32 12.90
C SER A 334 20.71 -14.37 13.63
N ASN A 335 21.19 -15.58 13.92
CA ASN A 335 22.52 -15.78 14.52
C ASN A 335 23.65 -15.16 13.68
N ALA A 336 23.50 -15.14 12.35
CA ALA A 336 24.48 -14.51 11.46
C ALA A 336 24.49 -12.98 11.62
N GLU A 337 23.33 -12.35 11.79
CA GLU A 337 23.22 -10.91 12.04
C GLU A 337 23.75 -10.54 13.43
N ILE A 338 23.46 -11.34 14.45
CA ILE A 338 24.02 -11.15 15.80
C ILE A 338 25.55 -11.25 15.77
N GLN A 339 26.09 -12.21 15.02
CA GLN A 339 27.54 -12.34 14.83
C GLN A 339 28.14 -11.11 14.14
N MET A 340 27.49 -10.56 13.11
CA MET A 340 27.92 -9.30 12.49
C MET A 340 27.90 -8.13 13.49
N VAL A 341 26.87 -8.05 14.33
CA VAL A 341 26.77 -7.02 15.38
C VAL A 341 27.93 -7.13 16.37
N LYS A 342 28.29 -8.35 16.80
CA LYS A 342 29.46 -8.59 17.64
C LYS A 342 30.75 -8.07 16.99
N GLU A 343 30.98 -8.46 15.74
CA GLU A 343 32.18 -8.02 14.99
C GLU A 343 32.26 -6.50 14.80
N ILE A 344 31.12 -5.82 14.66
CA ILE A 344 31.11 -4.34 14.62
C ILE A 344 31.51 -3.81 15.99
N TRP A 345 30.89 -4.27 17.07
CA TRP A 345 31.18 -3.80 18.43
C TRP A 345 32.61 -4.10 18.90
N ASP A 346 33.30 -5.07 18.32
CA ASP A 346 34.70 -5.39 18.64
C ASP A 346 35.70 -4.41 18.01
N VAL A 347 35.30 -3.67 16.96
CA VAL A 347 36.16 -2.63 16.35
C VAL A 347 35.83 -1.21 16.84
N LEU A 348 34.75 -1.04 17.60
CA LEU A 348 34.36 0.25 18.16
C LEU A 348 35.17 0.58 19.42
N PRO A 349 35.44 1.89 19.68
CA PRO A 349 36.05 2.29 20.94
C PRO A 349 35.15 1.89 22.11
N VAL A 350 35.73 1.42 23.21
CA VAL A 350 35.01 0.98 24.41
C VAL A 350 34.82 2.17 25.35
N ASP A 351 33.56 2.52 25.64
CA ASP A 351 33.20 3.57 26.59
C ASP A 351 32.46 2.99 27.82
N PRO A 352 32.57 3.65 28.99
CA PRO A 352 31.79 3.30 30.17
C PRO A 352 30.28 3.45 29.89
N GLY A 353 29.55 2.34 29.88
CA GLY A 353 28.12 2.28 29.55
C GLY A 353 27.79 1.46 28.29
N ASP A 354 28.80 1.00 27.55
CA ASP A 354 28.60 0.16 26.36
C ASP A 354 28.03 -1.23 26.69
N GLU A 355 28.18 -1.74 27.92
CA GLU A 355 27.65 -3.06 28.29
C GLU A 355 26.13 -3.14 28.15
N GLY A 356 25.39 -2.17 28.70
CA GLY A 356 23.93 -2.13 28.55
C GLY A 356 23.48 -1.89 27.11
N LEU A 357 24.31 -1.22 26.31
CA LEU A 357 24.08 -1.04 24.88
C LEU A 357 24.31 -2.35 24.11
N ARG A 358 25.40 -3.08 24.38
CA ARG A 358 25.70 -4.40 23.81
C ARG A 358 24.57 -5.39 24.12
N ASP A 359 24.06 -5.40 25.35
CA ASP A 359 22.91 -6.20 25.75
C ASP A 359 21.66 -5.84 24.95
N SER A 360 21.41 -4.54 24.71
CA SER A 360 20.28 -4.08 23.89
C SER A 360 20.33 -4.58 22.45
N TRP A 361 21.52 -4.87 21.94
CA TRP A 361 21.78 -5.45 20.62
C TRP A 361 21.72 -6.99 20.60
N GLY A 362 21.35 -7.62 21.71
CA GLY A 362 21.27 -9.08 21.82
C GLY A 362 22.61 -9.76 22.09
N LEU A 363 23.68 -9.00 22.35
CA LEU A 363 24.98 -9.51 22.74
C LEU A 363 25.01 -9.73 24.25
N ARG A 364 24.28 -10.75 24.73
CA ARG A 364 24.38 -11.15 26.14
C ARG A 364 25.77 -11.70 26.41
N SER A 365 26.39 -11.21 27.48
CA SER A 365 27.72 -11.62 27.95
C SER A 365 27.74 -13.05 28.48
#